data_AF-A0A9D3MPU8-F1
#
_entry.id   AF-A0A9D3MPU8-F1
#
_cell.length_a   1.000
_cell.length_b   1.000
_cell.length_c   1.000
_cell.angle_alpha   90.00
_cell.angle_beta   90.00
_cell.angle_gamma   90.00
#
_symmetry.space_group_name_H-M   'P 1'
#
loop_
_entity.id
_entity.type
_entity.pdbx_description
1 polymer ?
#
loop_
_entity_poly.entity_id
_entity_poly.type
_entity_poly.pdbx_seq_one_letter_code
_entity_poly.pdbx_strand_id
1 'polypeptide(L)'
;QVSLPRDDRYQTSLVPVDASSGLLFPSHYKRFIVQMFTFVDPESFVPLKETVFIHCSTAVCHPSATDRCEQRCNSGKQRRSIAPVVKRSPEEKAIVSSKPVVLTSTELTATDQRLHSEVPSSLSYGLLGVAACVLLVSTLALGAACVKRSRVEPKV
;
A
#
# COMPACT_ATOMS: atom_id res chain seq x y z
N GLN A 1 -22.56 0.11 -20.51
CA GLN A 1 -21.27 0.02 -21.24
C GLN A 1 -20.18 0.20 -20.18
N VAL A 2 -19.33 -0.79 -19.95
CA VAL A 2 -18.30 -0.73 -18.88
C VAL A 2 -17.08 0.03 -19.42
N SER A 3 -16.64 1.05 -18.68
CA SER A 3 -15.56 1.95 -19.10
C SER A 3 -14.23 1.54 -18.48
N LEU A 4 -13.21 1.38 -19.32
CA LEU A 4 -11.84 1.13 -18.90
C LEU A 4 -11.06 2.47 -18.84
N PRO A 5 -10.32 2.76 -17.76
CA PRO A 5 -9.41 3.91 -17.72
C PRO A 5 -8.41 3.88 -18.88
N ARG A 6 -8.10 5.05 -19.47
CA ARG A 6 -7.22 5.15 -20.67
C ARG A 6 -5.77 4.67 -20.45
N ASP A 7 -5.39 4.28 -19.24
CA ASP A 7 -4.06 3.85 -18.83
C ASP A 7 -4.11 2.54 -18.01
N ASP A 8 -4.68 1.48 -18.61
CA ASP A 8 -4.74 0.12 -18.04
C ASP A 8 -3.38 -0.58 -18.01
N ARG A 9 -2.42 0.00 -17.29
CA ARG A 9 -1.13 -0.61 -17.06
C ARG A 9 -1.25 -1.64 -15.94
N TYR A 10 -1.66 -2.86 -16.30
CA TYR A 10 -1.44 -4.02 -15.44
C TYR A 10 0.04 -4.10 -15.11
N GLN A 11 0.39 -3.79 -13.86
CA GLN A 11 1.76 -3.85 -13.39
C GLN A 11 1.95 -5.19 -12.68
N THR A 12 2.88 -5.99 -13.18
CA THR A 12 3.27 -7.25 -12.53
C THR A 12 4.69 -7.12 -12.01
N SER A 13 4.88 -7.36 -10.72
CA SER A 13 6.22 -7.45 -10.11
C SER A 13 6.50 -8.89 -9.70
N LEU A 14 7.73 -9.35 -9.93
CA LEU A 14 8.16 -10.68 -9.51
C LEU A 14 8.59 -10.63 -8.05
N VAL A 15 8.14 -11.61 -7.27
CA VAL A 15 8.61 -11.83 -5.91
C VAL A 15 9.65 -12.94 -5.95
N PRO A 16 10.90 -12.69 -5.52
CA PRO A 16 11.93 -13.71 -5.47
C PRO A 16 11.49 -14.92 -4.63
N VAL A 17 11.85 -16.12 -5.08
CA VAL A 17 11.65 -17.37 -4.35
C VAL A 17 13.01 -18.05 -4.26
N ASP A 18 13.59 -18.03 -3.06
CA ASP A 18 14.91 -18.59 -2.78
C ASP A 18 14.85 -19.56 -1.58
N ALA A 19 16.01 -19.99 -1.09
CA ALA A 19 16.10 -20.92 0.03
C ALA A 19 15.51 -20.38 1.35
N SER A 20 15.37 -19.05 1.50
CA SER A 20 14.73 -18.44 2.68
C SER A 20 13.20 -18.55 2.67
N SER A 21 12.61 -18.94 1.53
CA SER A 21 11.15 -19.02 1.36
C SER A 21 10.46 -20.14 2.15
N GLY A 22 11.22 -21.05 2.77
CA GLY A 22 10.70 -22.21 3.51
C GLY A 22 10.13 -23.32 2.64
N LEU A 23 10.29 -23.25 1.32
CA LEU A 23 9.84 -24.27 0.36
C LEU A 23 10.92 -25.34 0.17
N LEU A 24 10.51 -26.61 0.08
CA LEU A 24 11.44 -27.73 -0.17
C LEU A 24 12.10 -27.63 -1.55
N PHE A 25 11.36 -27.14 -2.55
CA PHE A 25 11.84 -26.95 -3.93
C PHE A 25 11.53 -25.54 -4.43
N PRO A 26 12.29 -24.50 -4.01
CA PRO A 26 12.02 -23.10 -4.37
C PRO A 26 11.93 -22.85 -5.88
N SER A 27 12.71 -23.58 -6.69
CA SER A 27 12.72 -23.50 -8.15
C SER A 27 11.41 -23.91 -8.83
N HIS A 28 10.53 -24.66 -8.14
CA HIS A 28 9.24 -25.09 -8.67
C HIS A 28 8.15 -24.03 -8.51
N TYR A 29 8.46 -22.90 -7.87
CA TYR A 29 7.48 -21.87 -7.58
C TYR A 29 7.88 -20.54 -8.22
N LYS A 30 6.87 -19.86 -8.77
CA LYS A 30 6.99 -18.46 -9.19
C LYS A 30 5.96 -17.65 -8.42
N ARG A 31 6.43 -16.62 -7.70
CA ARG A 31 5.56 -15.66 -7.01
C ARG A 31 5.60 -14.33 -7.74
N PHE A 32 4.46 -13.69 -7.85
CA PHE A 32 4.32 -12.38 -8.47
C PHE A 32 3.15 -11.63 -7.84
N ILE A 33 3.20 -10.31 -7.91
CA ILE A 33 2.13 -9.42 -7.49
C ILE A 33 1.59 -8.75 -8.74
N VAL A 34 0.26 -8.79 -8.92
CA VAL A 34 -0.42 -8.08 -10.00
C VAL A 34 -1.18 -6.91 -9.40
N GLN A 35 -0.84 -5.71 -9.84
CA GLN A 35 -1.65 -4.53 -9.63
C GLN A 35 -2.50 -4.31 -10.88
N MET A 36 -3.81 -4.35 -10.70
CA MET A 36 -4.80 -4.17 -11.76
C MET A 36 -5.66 -2.94 -11.46
N PHE A 37 -6.33 -2.44 -12.49
CA PHE A 37 -7.33 -1.39 -12.34
C PHE A 37 -8.64 -1.98 -11.81
N THR A 38 -9.54 -1.10 -11.39
CA THR A 38 -10.95 -1.43 -11.14
C THR A 38 -11.81 -0.90 -12.27
N PHE A 39 -12.84 -1.64 -12.63
CA PHE A 39 -13.90 -1.12 -13.49
C PHE A 39 -14.70 -0.07 -12.72
N VAL A 40 -15.15 0.97 -13.41
CA VAL A 40 -15.91 2.08 -12.83
C VAL A 40 -17.19 2.33 -13.62
N ASP A 41 -18.21 2.82 -12.94
CA ASP A 41 -19.42 3.33 -13.57
C ASP A 41 -19.10 4.58 -14.41
N PRO A 42 -19.55 4.67 -15.67
CA PRO A 42 -19.19 5.77 -16.56
C PRO A 42 -19.68 7.15 -16.12
N GLU A 43 -20.77 7.23 -15.36
CA GLU A 43 -21.37 8.51 -14.97
C GLU A 43 -20.85 8.97 -13.61
N SER A 44 -20.78 8.06 -12.65
CA SER A 44 -20.40 8.34 -11.26
C SER A 44 -18.92 8.10 -10.96
N PHE A 45 -18.19 7.42 -11.85
CA PHE A 45 -16.80 6.97 -11.63
C PHE A 45 -16.60 6.12 -10.37
N VAL A 46 -17.68 5.59 -9.80
CA VAL A 46 -17.64 4.71 -8.63
C VAL A 46 -17.14 3.33 -9.06
N PRO A 47 -16.19 2.72 -8.34
CA PRO A 47 -15.75 1.36 -8.62
C PRO A 47 -16.89 0.36 -8.61
N LEU A 48 -17.00 -0.42 -9.68
CA LEU A 48 -17.94 -1.53 -9.79
C LEU A 48 -17.36 -2.75 -9.07
N LYS A 49 -18.19 -3.40 -8.25
CA LYS A 49 -17.86 -4.70 -7.66
C LYS A 49 -17.98 -5.77 -8.75
N GLU A 50 -16.85 -6.05 -9.39
CA GLU A 50 -16.78 -7.04 -10.46
C GLU A 50 -16.04 -8.29 -10.03
N THR A 51 -16.34 -9.39 -10.71
CA THR A 51 -15.65 -10.66 -10.53
C THR A 51 -14.67 -10.86 -11.68
N VAL A 52 -13.41 -11.06 -11.36
CA VAL A 52 -12.35 -11.33 -12.34
C VAL A 52 -11.75 -12.72 -12.13
N PHE A 53 -11.25 -13.30 -13.22
CA PHE A 53 -10.55 -14.57 -13.24
C PHE A 53 -9.14 -14.36 -13.80
N ILE A 54 -8.13 -14.91 -13.12
CA ILE A 54 -6.74 -14.82 -13.54
C ILE A 54 -6.35 -16.16 -14.16
N HIS A 55 -5.92 -16.13 -15.42
CA HIS A 55 -5.43 -17.30 -16.14
C HIS A 55 -3.94 -17.17 -16.42
N CYS A 56 -3.17 -18.20 -16.08
CA CYS A 56 -1.74 -18.27 -16.37
C CYS A 56 -1.46 -19.45 -17.29
N SER A 57 -0.74 -19.21 -18.38
CA SER A 57 -0.08 -20.27 -19.14
C SER A 57 1.29 -20.52 -18.53
N THR A 58 1.50 -21.74 -18.06
CA THR A 58 2.68 -22.15 -17.30
C THR A 58 3.33 -23.35 -17.97
N ALA A 59 4.65 -23.47 -17.83
CA ALA A 59 5.43 -24.60 -18.31
C ALA A 59 6.54 -24.90 -17.30
N VAL A 60 6.94 -26.17 -17.22
CA VAL A 60 8.12 -26.59 -16.48
C VAL A 60 9.29 -26.65 -17.45
N CYS A 61 10.43 -26.07 -17.05
CA CYS A 61 11.65 -26.09 -17.83
C CYS A 61 12.73 -26.85 -17.06
N HIS A 62 13.51 -27.66 -17.78
CA HIS A 62 14.71 -28.28 -17.27
C HIS A 62 15.92 -27.45 -17.70
N PRO A 63 16.71 -26.90 -16.77
CA PRO A 63 17.87 -26.10 -17.14
C PRO A 63 18.88 -27.00 -17.87
N SER A 64 19.39 -26.51 -19.01
CA SER A 64 20.44 -27.17 -19.77
C SER A 64 21.62 -26.21 -19.96
N ALA A 65 22.76 -26.71 -20.44
CA ALA A 65 23.92 -25.86 -20.72
C ALA A 65 23.61 -24.73 -21.73
N THR A 66 22.59 -24.94 -22.57
CA THR A 66 22.21 -24.02 -23.65
C THR A 66 20.94 -23.22 -23.33
N ASP A 67 20.03 -23.77 -22.52
CA ASP A 67 18.73 -23.19 -22.22
C ASP A 67 18.61 -22.78 -20.75
N ARG A 68 18.35 -21.48 -20.53
CA ARG A 68 18.00 -20.93 -19.22
C ARG A 68 16.48 -20.87 -19.10
N CYS A 69 15.95 -21.36 -17.98
CA CYS A 69 14.51 -21.30 -17.68
C CYS A 69 14.01 -19.88 -17.34
N GLU A 70 14.92 -18.94 -17.11
CA GLU A 70 14.58 -17.54 -16.86
C GLU A 70 14.40 -16.77 -18.17
N GLN A 71 13.17 -16.36 -18.44
CA GLN A 71 12.88 -15.42 -19.52
C GLN A 71 13.44 -14.04 -19.16
N ARG A 72 14.38 -13.54 -19.98
CA ARG A 72 14.84 -12.16 -19.89
C ARG A 72 13.82 -11.23 -20.53
N CYS A 73 13.16 -10.42 -19.71
CA CYS A 73 12.28 -9.36 -20.20
C CYS A 73 13.12 -8.12 -20.48
N ASN A 74 13.45 -7.87 -21.75
CA ASN A 74 14.04 -6.58 -22.13
C ASN A 74 12.94 -5.52 -22.00
N SER A 75 13.16 -4.50 -21.17
CA SER A 75 12.23 -3.39 -20.91
C SER A 75 12.00 -2.45 -22.10
N GLY A 76 12.45 -2.84 -23.30
CA GLY A 76 12.12 -2.17 -24.55
C GLY A 76 10.61 -2.25 -24.78
N LYS A 77 10.00 -1.09 -24.99
CA LYS A 77 8.56 -0.80 -25.09
C LYS A 77 7.88 -1.54 -26.25
N GLN A 78 7.89 -2.87 -26.26
CA GLN A 78 7.18 -3.70 -27.24
C GLN A 78 5.75 -3.86 -26.72
N ARG A 79 4.85 -3.00 -27.21
CA ARG A 79 3.41 -3.19 -27.09
C ARG A 79 3.10 -4.64 -27.49
N ARG A 80 2.33 -5.37 -26.67
CA ARG A 80 1.94 -6.77 -26.90
C ARG A 80 1.15 -6.89 -28.19
N SER A 81 1.82 -7.03 -29.33
CA SER A 81 1.28 -7.88 -30.39
C SER A 81 1.59 -9.31 -29.99
N ILE A 82 0.61 -10.19 -30.10
CA ILE A 82 0.81 -11.64 -30.01
C ILE A 82 1.61 -12.02 -31.27
N ALA A 83 2.89 -11.68 -31.30
CA ALA A 83 3.81 -12.26 -32.26
C ALA A 83 4.00 -13.73 -31.86
N PRO A 84 4.03 -14.66 -32.82
CA PRO A 84 4.17 -16.06 -32.50
C PRO A 84 5.50 -16.24 -31.78
N VAL A 85 5.43 -16.65 -30.51
CA VAL A 85 6.58 -17.15 -29.77
C VAL A 85 7.22 -18.19 -30.67
N VAL A 86 8.42 -17.90 -31.17
CA VAL A 86 9.26 -18.88 -31.86
C VAL A 86 9.24 -20.12 -30.97
N LYS A 87 8.64 -21.21 -31.48
CA LYS A 87 8.44 -22.45 -30.75
C LYS A 87 9.81 -23.05 -30.43
N ARG A 88 10.42 -22.61 -29.33
CA ARG A 88 11.50 -23.34 -28.67
C ARG A 88 10.84 -24.51 -27.97
N SER A 89 10.84 -25.68 -28.61
CA SER A 89 10.36 -26.96 -28.09
C SER A 89 8.87 -26.99 -27.67
N PRO A 90 8.14 -28.11 -27.82
CA PRO A 90 6.82 -28.26 -27.21
C PRO A 90 7.01 -28.48 -25.70
N GLU A 91 7.34 -27.43 -24.94
CA GLU A 91 7.11 -27.49 -23.50
C GLU A 91 5.60 -27.68 -23.29
N GLU A 92 5.22 -28.72 -22.55
CA GLU A 92 3.83 -28.97 -22.19
C GLU A 92 3.32 -27.79 -21.35
N LYS A 93 2.51 -26.94 -21.98
CA LYS A 93 1.95 -25.75 -21.34
C LYS A 93 0.63 -26.10 -20.67
N ALA A 94 0.58 -25.93 -19.35
CA ALA A 94 -0.65 -26.03 -18.58
C ALA A 94 -1.28 -24.64 -18.40
N ILE A 95 -2.61 -24.55 -18.54
CA ILE A 95 -3.38 -23.37 -18.15
C ILE A 95 -3.88 -23.56 -16.74
N VAL A 96 -3.50 -22.65 -15.85
CA VAL A 96 -3.97 -22.63 -14.46
C VAL A 96 -4.85 -21.41 -14.28
N SER A 97 -6.01 -21.60 -13.64
CA SER A 97 -7.03 -20.56 -13.50
C SER A 97 -7.31 -20.32 -12.02
N SER A 98 -7.47 -19.06 -11.63
CA SER A 98 -7.90 -18.71 -10.28
C SER A 98 -9.37 -19.06 -10.06
N LYS A 99 -9.77 -19.12 -8.79
CA LYS A 99 -11.17 -18.97 -8.39
C LYS A 99 -11.63 -17.52 -8.68
N PRO A 100 -12.95 -17.25 -8.66
CA PRO A 100 -13.49 -15.90 -8.72
C PRO A 100 -12.76 -14.95 -7.75
N VAL A 101 -12.21 -13.86 -8.27
CA VAL A 101 -11.64 -12.77 -7.46
C VAL A 101 -12.62 -11.61 -7.51
N VAL A 102 -13.22 -11.28 -6.38
CA VAL A 102 -14.12 -10.14 -6.28
C VAL A 102 -13.28 -8.89 -6.05
N LEU A 103 -13.35 -7.95 -6.99
CA LEU A 103 -12.75 -6.64 -6.82
C LEU A 103 -13.56 -5.87 -5.78
N THR A 104 -12.94 -5.65 -4.63
CA THR A 104 -13.45 -4.72 -3.63
C THR A 104 -12.78 -3.39 -3.87
N SER A 105 -13.57 -2.33 -4.01
CA SER A 105 -13.01 -1.01 -3.72
C SER A 105 -12.62 -1.01 -2.26
N THR A 106 -11.31 -1.00 -2.01
CA THR A 106 -10.85 -0.09 -0.98
C THR A 106 -11.32 1.26 -1.48
N GLU A 107 -12.32 1.83 -0.82
CA GLU A 107 -12.36 3.26 -0.72
C GLU A 107 -10.98 3.63 -0.17
N LEU A 108 -10.01 3.89 -1.06
CA LEU A 108 -9.02 4.90 -0.81
C LEU A 108 -9.85 6.19 -0.72
N THR A 109 -10.58 6.29 0.39
CA THR A 109 -10.61 7.52 1.11
C THR A 109 -9.18 8.00 1.04
N ALA A 110 -8.99 9.21 0.53
CA ALA A 110 -7.78 9.97 0.76
C ALA A 110 -7.67 10.29 2.26
N THR A 111 -7.79 9.27 3.11
CA THR A 111 -7.70 9.25 4.56
C THR A 111 -6.99 8.00 5.07
N ASP A 112 -6.20 7.28 4.24
CA ASP A 112 -5.12 6.42 4.78
C ASP A 112 -3.86 7.24 5.12
N GLN A 113 -4.10 8.33 5.85
CA GLN A 113 -3.09 9.11 6.56
C GLN A 113 -3.56 9.35 8.01
N ARG A 114 -4.59 8.64 8.49
CA ARG A 114 -5.25 8.92 9.76
C ARG A 114 -5.53 7.70 10.66
N LEU A 115 -4.90 6.55 10.42
CA LEU A 115 -4.73 5.50 11.43
C LEU A 115 -3.28 5.38 11.93
N HIS A 116 -2.51 6.46 11.86
CA HIS A 116 -1.77 6.87 13.06
C HIS A 116 -2.61 7.99 13.67
N SER A 117 -3.44 7.63 14.65
CA SER A 117 -3.92 8.60 15.61
C SER A 117 -2.74 8.99 16.51
N GLU A 118 -1.72 9.65 15.95
CA GLU A 118 -0.94 10.57 16.76
C GLU A 118 -1.86 11.75 17.05
N VAL A 119 -2.27 11.87 18.31
CA VAL A 119 -2.75 13.14 18.87
C VAL A 119 -1.79 14.22 18.37
N PRO A 120 -2.24 15.26 17.65
CA PRO A 120 -1.32 16.25 17.12
C PRO A 120 -0.56 16.83 18.32
N SER A 121 0.78 16.76 18.28
CA SER A 121 1.64 17.19 19.38
C SER A 121 1.30 18.63 19.81
N SER A 122 0.72 19.43 18.92
CA SER A 122 0.21 20.79 19.19
C SER A 122 -0.90 20.87 20.24
N LEU A 123 -1.81 19.89 20.33
CA LEU A 123 -2.88 19.89 21.34
C LEU A 123 -2.36 19.50 22.72
N SER A 124 -1.36 18.60 22.76
CA SER A 124 -0.62 18.21 23.97
C SER A 124 0.17 19.39 24.56
N TYR A 125 0.99 20.07 23.74
CA TYR A 125 1.73 21.26 24.17
C TYR A 125 0.82 22.44 24.52
N GLY A 126 -0.32 22.58 23.83
CA GLY A 126 -1.34 23.59 24.15
C GLY A 126 -1.95 23.40 25.55
N LEU A 127 -2.38 22.17 25.87
CA LEU A 127 -2.90 21.84 27.21
C LEU A 127 -1.86 22.03 28.31
N LEU A 128 -0.61 21.61 28.06
CA LEU A 128 0.49 21.78 29.01
C LEU A 128 0.83 23.27 29.23
N GLY A 129 0.80 24.07 28.16
CA GLY A 129 1.03 25.51 28.21
C GLY A 129 -0.08 26.25 28.96
N VAL A 130 -1.35 25.91 28.74
CA VAL A 130 -2.48 26.51 29.47
C VAL A 130 -2.37 26.18 30.97
N ALA A 131 -2.05 24.94 31.33
CA ALA A 131 -1.86 24.54 32.73
C ALA A 131 -0.71 25.34 33.40
N ALA A 132 0.43 25.49 32.72
CA ALA A 132 1.55 26.28 33.22
C ALA A 132 1.19 27.76 33.39
N CYS A 133 0.47 28.37 32.45
CA CYS A 133 -0.01 29.75 32.56
C CYS A 133 -0.94 29.95 33.75
N VAL A 134 -1.88 29.03 33.99
CA VAL A 134 -2.81 29.12 35.14
C VAL A 134 -2.05 29.02 36.46
N LEU A 135 -1.05 28.13 36.55
CA LEU A 135 -0.19 28.01 37.75
C LEU A 135 0.65 29.27 37.99
N LEU A 136 1.23 29.87 36.94
CA LEU A 136 1.99 31.11 37.05
C LEU A 136 1.11 32.30 37.46
N VAL A 137 -0.08 32.44 36.87
CA VAL A 137 -1.00 33.53 37.21
C VAL A 137 -1.52 33.39 38.65
N SER A 138 -1.88 32.17 39.07
CA SER A 138 -2.35 31.93 40.44
C SER A 138 -1.27 32.19 41.50
N THR A 139 -0.02 31.77 41.25
CA THR A 139 1.11 32.05 42.16
C THR A 139 1.46 33.54 42.23
N LEU A 140 1.43 34.26 41.10
CA LEU A 140 1.60 35.71 41.07
C LEU A 140 0.47 36.44 41.79
N ALA A 141 -0.78 36.00 41.62
CA ALA A 141 -1.93 36.59 42.30
C ALA A 141 -1.88 36.35 43.82
N LEU A 142 -1.52 35.13 44.25
CA LEU A 142 -1.30 34.81 45.66
C LEU A 142 -0.11 35.58 46.24
N GLY A 143 1.00 35.67 45.51
CA GLY A 143 2.17 36.44 45.91
C GLY A 143 1.86 37.94 46.03
N ALA A 144 1.17 38.51 45.04
CA ALA A 144 0.72 39.90 45.09
C ALA A 144 -0.28 40.12 46.21
N ALA A 145 -1.20 39.20 46.47
CA ALA A 145 -2.13 39.26 47.60
C ALA A 145 -1.39 39.18 48.94
N CYS A 146 -0.39 38.30 49.08
CA CYS A 146 0.43 38.18 50.28
C CYS A 146 1.32 39.40 50.51
N VAL A 147 1.95 39.95 49.46
CA VAL A 147 2.78 41.17 49.54
C VAL A 147 1.91 42.39 49.81
N LYS A 148 0.74 42.50 49.17
CA LYS A 148 -0.22 43.57 49.43
C LYS A 148 -0.79 43.46 50.84
N ARG A 149 -1.05 42.25 51.35
CA ARG A 149 -1.47 42.01 52.74
C ARG A 149 -0.35 42.32 53.75
N SER A 150 0.90 41.98 53.45
CA SER A 150 2.06 42.30 54.29
C SER A 150 2.44 43.79 54.24
N ARG A 151 2.18 44.49 53.13
CA ARG A 151 2.30 45.97 53.05
C ARG A 151 1.14 46.72 53.71
N VAL A 152 0.01 46.06 53.92
CA VAL A 152 -1.14 46.59 54.68
C VAL A 152 -0.97 46.33 56.18
N GLU A 153 -0.15 45.34 56.57
CA GLU A 153 0.36 45.14 57.93
C GLU A 153 1.77 45.75 58.14
N PRO A 154 1.92 47.09 58.22
CA PRO A 154 2.99 47.69 58.97
C PRO A 154 2.42 48.67 59.99
N LYS A 155 2.19 48.18 61.22
CA LYS A 155 2.60 48.83 62.49
C LYS A 155 2.06 48.06 63.69
N VAL A 156 2.99 47.46 64.44
CA VAL A 156 3.17 47.77 65.86
C VAL A 156 4.62 48.19 66.03
#